data_AF-A0A2S2N4K0-F1
#
_entry.id   AF-A0A2S2N4K0-F1
#
_cell.length_a   1.000
_cell.length_b   1.000
_cell.length_c   1.000
_cell.angle_alpha   90.00
_cell.angle_beta   90.00
_cell.angle_gamma   90.00
#
_symmetry.space_group_name_H-M   'P 1'
#
loop_
_entity.id
_entity.type
_entity.pdbx_description
1 polymer ?
#
loop_
_entity_poly.entity_id
_entity_poly.type
_entity_poly.pdbx_seq_one_letter_code
_entity_poly.pdbx_strand_id
1 'polypeptide(L)'
;MMDVLVCLQEKDQKYTFPMLDKPAVISLQNLIVRDIANQEKGMFLISAAPPEMYEVHAASRDDRNHWMKVIQQAVSLCPSRQDFPLIETETEASLRKLKERMEQHDRQIAALLEDKVGIFADMLALGSGSEPP
;
A
#
# COMPACT_ATOMS: atom_id res chain seq x y z
N MET A 1 -3.93 7.27 -1.96
CA MET A 1 -4.26 5.87 -1.61
C MET A 1 -5.16 5.93 -0.40
N MET A 2 -6.34 5.32 -0.44
CA MET A 2 -7.33 5.35 0.64
C MET A 2 -7.38 3.98 1.29
N ASP A 3 -6.93 3.87 2.53
CA ASP A 3 -6.80 2.62 3.27
C ASP A 3 -7.60 2.62 4.59
N VAL A 4 -8.30 3.72 4.89
CA VAL A 4 -9.08 3.92 6.11
C VAL A 4 -10.42 4.60 5.84
N LEU A 5 -11.41 4.31 6.68
CA LEU A 5 -12.66 5.04 6.83
C LEU A 5 -12.60 5.82 8.15
N VAL A 6 -12.99 7.09 8.12
CA VAL A 6 -12.89 7.98 9.29
C VAL A 6 -14.27 8.48 9.69
N CYS A 7 -14.63 8.26 10.95
CA CYS A 7 -15.84 8.78 11.57
C CYS A 7 -15.54 10.11 12.26
N LEU A 8 -16.30 11.15 11.92
CA LEU A 8 -16.16 12.49 12.49
C LEU A 8 -17.49 12.95 13.07
N GLN A 9 -17.41 13.77 14.11
CA GLN A 9 -18.54 14.45 14.72
C GLN A 9 -18.40 15.95 14.50
N GLU A 10 -19.48 16.60 14.06
CA GLU A 10 -19.54 18.05 14.02
C GLU A 10 -19.80 18.61 15.43
N LYS A 11 -18.94 19.53 15.87
CA LYS A 11 -19.03 20.23 17.14
C LYS A 11 -18.47 21.64 16.97
N ASP A 12 -19.26 22.66 17.32
CA ASP A 12 -18.85 24.07 17.24
C ASP A 12 -18.31 24.50 15.87
N GLN A 13 -19.00 24.10 14.77
CA GLN A 13 -18.59 24.32 13.38
C GLN A 13 -17.21 23.74 13.02
N LYS A 14 -16.75 22.73 13.78
CA LYS A 14 -15.52 21.98 13.52
C LYS A 14 -15.83 20.49 13.51
N TYR A 15 -15.01 19.72 12.79
CA TYR A 15 -15.05 18.26 12.86
C TYR A 15 -14.01 17.75 13.85
N THR A 16 -14.45 16.92 14.79
CA THR A 16 -13.58 16.28 15.78
C THR A 16 -13.80 14.77 15.76
N PHE A 17 -12.81 13.99 16.20
CA PHE A 17 -13.03 12.58 16.46
C PHE A 17 -14.06 12.41 17.58
N PRO A 18 -15.07 11.56 17.40
CA PRO A 18 -16.04 11.29 18.44
C PRO A 18 -15.38 10.50 19.57
N MET A 19 -15.82 10.76 20.81
CA MET A 19 -15.39 10.00 21.98
C MET A 19 -16.29 8.76 22.10
N LEU A 20 -15.93 7.69 21.39
CA LEU A 20 -16.62 6.40 21.39
C LEU A 20 -15.75 5.33 22.03
N ASP A 21 -16.37 4.25 22.52
CA ASP A 21 -15.65 3.06 23.00
C ASP A 21 -14.91 2.32 21.88
N LYS A 22 -15.33 2.55 20.62
CA LYS A 22 -14.73 1.96 19.42
C LYS A 22 -13.85 2.98 18.69
N PRO A 23 -12.76 2.53 18.03
CA PRO A 23 -11.92 3.41 17.23
C PRO A 23 -12.72 4.17 16.16
N ALA A 24 -12.52 5.48 16.07
CA ALA A 24 -13.15 6.32 15.04
C ALA A 24 -12.47 6.19 13.66
N VAL A 25 -11.32 5.55 13.59
CA VAL A 25 -10.59 5.25 12.36
C VAL A 25 -10.63 3.75 12.12
N ILE A 26 -11.19 3.34 10.98
CA ILE A 26 -11.46 1.96 10.63
C ILE A 26 -10.59 1.59 9.43
N SER A 27 -9.75 0.56 9.56
CA SER A 27 -8.97 0.04 8.44
C SER A 27 -9.88 -0.57 7.38
N LEU A 28 -9.67 -0.22 6.10
CA LEU A 28 -10.38 -0.85 4.97
C LEU A 28 -9.86 -2.26 4.68
N GLN A 29 -8.67 -2.61 5.17
CA GLN A 29 -8.08 -3.91 4.91
C GLN A 29 -8.98 -5.04 5.46
N ASN A 30 -9.45 -5.90 4.56
CA ASN A 30 -10.37 -7.00 4.85
C ASN A 30 -11.66 -6.56 5.57
N LEU A 31 -12.09 -5.30 5.41
CA LEU A 31 -13.33 -4.80 5.98
C LEU A 31 -14.52 -5.47 5.30
N ILE A 32 -15.44 -6.02 6.10
CA ILE A 32 -16.65 -6.67 5.59
C ILE A 32 -17.83 -5.70 5.75
N VAL A 33 -18.58 -5.48 4.68
CA VAL A 33 -19.82 -4.69 4.68
C VAL A 33 -21.02 -5.63 4.55
N ARG A 34 -22.03 -5.48 5.41
CA ARG A 34 -23.24 -6.32 5.44
C ARG A 34 -24.51 -5.51 5.66
N ASP A 35 -25.60 -6.01 5.10
CA ASP A 35 -26.95 -5.52 5.38
C ASP A 35 -27.40 -5.87 6.80
N ILE A 36 -28.27 -5.02 7.36
CA ILE A 36 -28.99 -5.32 8.59
C ILE A 36 -30.41 -5.78 8.22
N ALA A 37 -30.78 -6.99 8.64
CA ALA A 37 -32.11 -7.53 8.39
C ALA A 37 -33.18 -6.62 9.00
N ASN A 38 -34.25 -6.35 8.25
CA ASN A 38 -35.37 -5.49 8.63
C ASN A 38 -35.01 -4.02 8.94
N GLN A 39 -33.80 -3.56 8.61
CA GLN A 39 -33.35 -2.18 8.83
C GLN A 39 -32.80 -1.62 7.51
N GLU A 40 -33.68 -1.17 6.61
CA GLU A 40 -33.29 -0.85 5.23
C GLU A 40 -32.24 0.26 5.09
N LYS A 41 -32.13 1.14 6.08
CA LYS A 41 -31.13 2.22 6.15
C LYS A 41 -29.82 1.82 6.85
N GLY A 42 -29.81 0.65 7.49
CA GLY A 42 -28.70 0.16 8.30
C GLY A 42 -27.73 -0.74 7.53
N MET A 43 -26.46 -0.66 7.88
CA MET A 43 -25.42 -1.60 7.45
C MET A 43 -24.44 -1.85 8.61
N PHE A 44 -23.86 -3.05 8.63
CA PHE A 44 -22.73 -3.38 9.49
C PHE A 44 -21.41 -3.25 8.73
N LEU A 45 -20.42 -2.65 9.40
CA LEU A 45 -19.02 -2.70 8.99
C LEU A 45 -18.27 -3.56 10.00
N ILE A 46 -17.52 -4.56 9.55
CA ILE A 46 -16.77 -5.48 10.43
C ILE A 46 -15.30 -5.41 10.06
N SER A 47 -14.48 -4.77 10.89
CA SER A 47 -13.04 -4.68 10.68
C SER A 47 -12.36 -6.00 10.99
N ALA A 48 -11.14 -6.20 10.45
CA ALA A 48 -10.39 -7.44 10.64
C ALA A 48 -9.29 -7.35 11.72
N ALA A 49 -8.72 -6.17 11.96
CA ALA A 49 -7.57 -6.01 12.85
C ALA A 49 -7.56 -4.61 13.53
N PRO A 50 -8.02 -4.48 14.78
CA PRO A 50 -8.74 -5.50 15.55
C PRO A 50 -10.13 -5.79 14.96
N PRO A 51 -10.70 -7.00 15.17
CA PRO A 51 -12.08 -7.29 14.82
C PRO A 51 -13.05 -6.44 15.63
N GLU A 52 -13.81 -5.59 14.95
CA GLU A 52 -14.77 -4.69 15.57
C GLU A 52 -15.99 -4.54 14.65
N MET A 53 -17.19 -4.46 15.23
CA MET A 53 -18.45 -4.35 14.49
C MET A 53 -19.08 -2.97 14.67
N TYR A 54 -19.25 -2.23 13.59
CA TYR A 54 -19.85 -0.90 13.58
C TYR A 54 -21.24 -0.97 12.94
N GLU A 55 -22.24 -0.46 13.63
CA GLU A 55 -23.57 -0.24 13.08
C GLU A 55 -23.68 1.18 12.54
N VAL A 56 -24.03 1.33 11.27
CA VAL A 56 -24.13 2.64 10.60
C VAL A 56 -25.49 2.75 9.92
N HIS A 57 -26.19 3.86 10.16
CA HIS A 57 -27.44 4.17 9.47
C HIS A 57 -27.22 5.35 8.50
N ALA A 58 -27.58 5.14 7.24
CA ALA A 58 -27.63 6.21 6.26
C ALA A 58 -28.97 6.97 6.33
N ALA A 59 -29.07 8.10 5.62
CA ALA A 59 -30.29 8.90 5.59
C ALA A 59 -31.46 8.16 4.90
N SER A 60 -31.17 7.35 3.89
CA SER A 60 -32.14 6.56 3.11
C SER A 60 -31.61 5.16 2.73
N ARG A 61 -32.49 4.31 2.19
CA ARG A 61 -32.12 3.01 1.63
C ARG A 61 -31.18 3.15 0.44
N ASP A 62 -31.42 4.13 -0.43
CA ASP A 62 -30.59 4.39 -1.60
C ASP A 62 -29.20 4.91 -1.20
N ASP A 63 -29.14 5.80 -0.20
CA ASP A 63 -27.86 6.23 0.37
C ASP A 63 -27.09 5.06 0.96
N ARG A 64 -27.77 4.19 1.72
CA ARG A 64 -27.16 2.98 2.27
C ARG A 64 -26.60 2.09 1.17
N ASN A 65 -27.35 1.85 0.10
CA ASN A 65 -26.90 1.07 -1.07
C ASN A 65 -25.69 1.71 -1.74
N HIS A 66 -25.71 3.03 -1.91
CA HIS A 66 -24.60 3.79 -2.47
C HIS A 66 -23.34 3.66 -1.61
N TRP A 67 -23.45 3.88 -0.30
CA TRP A 67 -22.34 3.74 0.64
C TRP A 67 -21.77 2.32 0.65
N MET A 68 -22.61 1.29 0.69
CA MET A 68 -22.15 -0.10 0.62
C MET A 68 -21.31 -0.35 -0.63
N LYS A 69 -21.78 0.10 -1.80
CA LYS A 69 -21.06 -0.06 -3.07
C LYS A 69 -19.72 0.66 -3.06
N VAL A 70 -19.69 1.92 -2.62
CA VAL A 70 -18.47 2.74 -2.59
C VAL A 70 -17.45 2.16 -1.60
N ILE A 71 -17.89 1.74 -0.41
CA ILE A 71 -17.00 1.14 0.59
C ILE A 71 -16.44 -0.19 0.08
N GLN A 72 -17.28 -1.07 -0.47
CA GLN A 72 -16.81 -2.33 -1.05
C GLN A 72 -15.80 -2.12 -2.18
N GLN A 73 -16.04 -1.12 -3.04
CA GLN A 73 -15.08 -0.75 -4.07
C GLN A 73 -13.76 -0.24 -3.46
N ALA A 74 -13.81 0.62 -2.45
CA ALA A 74 -12.63 1.11 -1.75
C ALA A 74 -11.84 -0.01 -1.07
N VAL A 75 -12.53 -0.98 -0.45
CA VAL A 75 -11.91 -2.19 0.14
C VAL A 75 -11.20 -3.01 -0.93
N SER A 76 -11.81 -3.19 -2.11
CA SER A 76 -11.19 -3.95 -3.21
C SER A 76 -9.94 -3.27 -3.79
N LEU A 77 -9.85 -1.95 -3.69
CA LEU A 77 -8.70 -1.13 -4.12
C LEU A 77 -7.70 -0.89 -2.99
N CYS A 78 -7.99 -1.33 -1.76
CA CYS A 78 -7.11 -1.13 -0.62
C CYS A 78 -5.82 -1.95 -0.84
N PRO A 79 -4.64 -1.32 -0.79
CA PRO A 79 -3.38 -2.05 -0.90
C PRO A 79 -3.22 -3.04 0.25
N SER A 80 -2.43 -4.08 0.03
CA SER A 80 -1.97 -4.93 1.14
C SER A 80 -1.07 -4.11 2.08
N ARG A 81 -1.25 -4.27 3.40
CA ARG A 81 -0.31 -3.72 4.40
C ARG A 81 1.13 -4.19 4.19
N GLN A 82 1.35 -5.35 3.55
CA GLN A 82 2.70 -5.82 3.21
C GLN A 82 3.36 -4.92 2.15
N ASP A 83 2.57 -4.40 1.20
CA ASP A 83 3.07 -3.51 0.15
C ASP A 83 3.16 -2.06 0.65
N PHE A 84 2.34 -1.69 1.63
CA PHE A 84 2.26 -0.34 2.22
C PHE A 84 2.06 -0.37 3.75
N PRO A 85 3.14 -0.55 4.53
CA PRO A 85 3.07 -0.45 5.98
C PRO A 85 2.72 0.99 6.42
N LEU A 86 1.83 1.13 7.41
CA LEU A 86 1.39 2.43 7.97
C LEU A 86 2.54 3.25 8.54
N ILE A 87 3.52 2.55 9.09
CA ILE A 87 4.74 3.08 9.68
C ILE A 87 5.83 2.14 9.18
N GLU A 88 6.72 2.66 8.35
CA GLU A 88 7.93 1.94 8.03
C GLU A 88 8.74 1.76 9.32
N THR A 89 8.98 0.52 9.72
CA THR A 89 9.80 0.24 10.88
C THR A 89 11.26 0.61 10.58
N GLU A 90 12.04 0.96 11.62
CA GLU A 90 13.48 1.24 11.46
C GLU A 90 14.21 0.07 10.78
N THR A 91 13.77 -1.17 11.06
CA THR A 91 14.26 -2.40 10.45
C THR A 91 13.97 -2.47 8.95
N GLU A 92 12.75 -2.14 8.53
CA GLU A 92 12.35 -2.12 7.11
C GLU A 92 13.09 -1.03 6.33
N ALA A 93 13.25 0.16 6.93
CA ALA A 93 14.04 1.25 6.35
C ALA A 93 15.52 0.87 6.19
N SER A 94 16.07 0.15 7.17
CA SER A 94 17.44 -0.34 7.11
C SER A 94 17.61 -1.40 6.03
N LEU A 95 16.64 -2.32 5.88
CA LEU A 95 16.64 -3.33 4.82
C LEU A 95 16.54 -2.71 3.42
N ARG A 96 15.67 -1.72 3.23
CA ARG A 96 15.55 -0.99 1.95
C ARG A 96 16.87 -0.32 1.57
N LYS A 97 17.51 0.39 2.50
CA LYS A 97 18.82 1.01 2.29
C LYS A 97 19.91 -0.02 1.94
N LEU A 98 19.91 -1.19 2.60
CA LEU A 98 20.84 -2.26 2.27
C LEU A 98 20.63 -2.78 0.85
N LYS A 99 19.37 -2.97 0.45
CA LYS A 99 19.01 -3.44 -0.89
C LYS A 99 19.41 -2.42 -1.97
N GLU A 100 19.14 -1.14 -1.76
CA GLU A 100 19.58 -0.07 -2.68
C GLU A 100 21.10 -0.02 -2.84
N ARG A 101 21.84 -0.20 -1.74
CA ARG A 101 23.31 -0.30 -1.78
C ARG A 101 23.78 -1.52 -2.56
N MET A 102 23.14 -2.67 -2.38
CA MET A 102 23.46 -3.89 -3.13
C MET A 102 23.25 -3.68 -4.62
N GLU A 103 22.09 -3.14 -5.03
CA GLU A 103 21.79 -2.85 -6.44
C GLU A 103 22.77 -1.83 -7.04
N GLN A 104 23.23 -0.85 -6.25
CA GLN A 104 24.25 0.09 -6.69
C GLN A 104 25.61 -0.60 -6.92
N HIS A 105 26.00 -1.54 -6.06
CA HIS A 105 27.22 -2.32 -6.26
C HIS A 105 27.11 -3.25 -7.47
N ASP A 106 25.95 -3.88 -7.68
CA ASP A 106 25.70 -4.72 -8.86
C ASP A 106 25.87 -3.92 -10.16
N ARG A 107 25.36 -2.68 -10.19
CA ARG A 107 25.57 -1.76 -11.34
C ARG A 107 27.05 -1.41 -11.56
N GLN A 108 27.80 -1.17 -10.49
CA GLN A 108 29.24 -0.89 -10.59
C GLN A 108 30.03 -2.11 -11.09
N ILE A 109 29.69 -3.30 -10.60
CA ILE A 109 30.31 -4.56 -11.05
C ILE A 109 30.03 -4.77 -12.53
N ALA A 110 28.79 -4.57 -12.98
CA ALA A 110 28.42 -4.69 -14.39
C ALA A 110 29.26 -3.75 -15.28
N ALA A 111 29.37 -2.48 -14.91
CA ALA A 111 30.18 -1.50 -15.65
C ALA A 111 31.66 -1.91 -15.72
N LEU A 112 32.25 -2.35 -14.60
CA LEU A 112 33.65 -2.82 -14.58
C LEU A 112 33.86 -4.08 -15.45
N LEU A 113 32.87 -4.97 -15.51
CA LEU A 113 32.92 -6.13 -16.38
C LEU A 113 32.84 -5.73 -17.86
N GLU A 114 32.00 -4.76 -18.22
CA GLU A 114 31.92 -4.21 -19.56
C GLU A 114 33.26 -3.58 -19.99
N ASP A 115 33.87 -2.75 -19.15
CA ASP A 115 35.20 -2.16 -19.40
C ASP A 115 36.26 -3.24 -19.61
N LYS A 116 36.27 -4.27 -18.75
CA LYS A 116 37.22 -5.39 -18.85
C LYS A 116 37.04 -6.15 -20.17
N VAL A 117 35.81 -6.38 -20.61
CA VAL A 117 35.51 -7.01 -21.91
C VAL A 117 36.02 -6.15 -23.06
N GLY A 118 35.84 -4.82 -22.99
CA GLY A 118 36.38 -3.88 -23.98
C GLY A 118 37.91 -3.99 -24.10
N ILE A 119 38.62 -3.97 -22.97
CA ILE A 119 40.09 -4.10 -22.96
C ILE A 119 40.54 -5.45 -23.57
N PHE A 120 39.83 -6.54 -23.29
CA PHE A 120 40.14 -7.84 -23.91
C PHE A 120 39.93 -7.83 -25.42
N ALA A 121 38.89 -7.18 -25.92
CA ALA A 121 38.65 -7.05 -27.36
C ALA A 121 39.79 -6.26 -28.04
N ASP A 122 40.23 -5.16 -27.43
CA ASP A 122 41.35 -4.35 -27.93
C ASP A 122 42.67 -5.15 -27.98
N MET A 123 42.96 -5.94 -26.94
CA MET A 123 44.14 -6.80 -26.91
C MET A 123 44.12 -7.86 -28.03
N LEU A 124 42.96 -8.45 -28.33
CA LEU A 124 42.82 -9.42 -29.43
C LEU A 124 42.98 -8.76 -30.80
N ALA A 125 42.44 -7.54 -30.97
CA ALA A 125 42.61 -6.76 -32.20
C ALA A 125 44.10 -6.40 -32.45
N LEU A 126 44.85 -6.09 -31.40
CA LEU A 126 46.31 -5.85 -31.49
C LEU A 126 47.10 -7.14 -31.78
N GLY A 127 46.74 -8.26 -31.14
CA GLY A 127 47.41 -9.55 -31.31
C GLY A 127 47.18 -10.24 -32.67
N SER A 128 46.16 -9.82 -33.42
CA SER A 128 45.85 -10.32 -34.76
C SER A 128 46.53 -9.52 -35.88
N GLY A 129 47.30 -8.48 -35.54
CA GLY A 129 47.94 -7.56 -36.47
C GLY A 129 49.45 -7.73 -36.61
N SER A 130 49.97 -8.92 -36.95
CA SER A 130 51.27 -9.05 -37.64
C SER A 130 51.55 -10.46 -38.18
N GLU A 131 51.28 -10.66 -39.47
CA GLU A 131 52.18 -11.39 -40.38
C GLU A 131 51.85 -10.94 -41.81
N PRO A 132 52.62 -10.01 -42.42
CA PRO A 132 52.61 -9.85 -43.86
C PRO A 132 53.48 -10.96 -44.50
N PRO A 133 53.11 -11.45 -45.70
CA PRO A 133 53.83 -12.51 -46.42
C PRO A 133 55.23 -12.11 -46.88
#